data_AF-A0A2T1D2Q1-F1
#
_entry.id   AF-A0A2T1D2Q1-F1
#
_cell.length_a   1.000
_cell.length_b   1.000
_cell.length_c   1.000
_cell.angle_alpha   90.00
_cell.angle_beta   90.00
_cell.angle_gamma   90.00
#
_symmetry.space_group_name_H-M   'P 1'
#
loop_
_entity.id
_entity.type
_entity.pdbx_description
1 polymer ?
#
loop_
_entity_poly.entity_id
_entity_poly.type
_entity_poly.pdbx_seq_one_letter_code
_entity_poly.pdbx_strand_id
1 'polypeptide(L)'
;IVMCLGTAVREASSVERQTNRYWGLEYLRRNPDEVWEALMLRWLREDSNLGLILLEELGLELAMRFGRSIEIGDRFEVKVTHSDPRSDVIQFQEVILQAAE
;
A
#
# COMPACT_ATOMS: atom_id res chain seq x y z
N ILE A 1 30.80 -5.10 -21.06
CA ILE A 1 29.69 -4.39 -21.75
C ILE A 1 28.32 -4.96 -21.33
N VAL A 2 28.04 -6.26 -21.51
CA VAL A 2 26.74 -6.89 -21.09
C VAL A 2 26.47 -6.75 -19.58
N MET A 3 27.49 -6.85 -18.73
CA MET A 3 27.35 -6.70 -17.26
C MET A 3 26.97 -5.25 -16.84
N CYS A 4 27.49 -4.23 -17.54
CA CYS A 4 27.17 -2.82 -17.27
C CYS A 4 25.73 -2.46 -17.67
N LEU A 5 25.19 -3.12 -18.70
CA LEU A 5 23.80 -2.95 -19.10
C LEU A 5 22.85 -3.49 -18.01
N GLY A 6 23.18 -4.65 -17.43
CA GLY A 6 22.40 -5.26 -16.35
C GLY A 6 22.36 -4.42 -15.07
N THR A 7 23.45 -3.75 -14.72
CA THR A 7 23.47 -2.84 -13.55
C THR A 7 22.66 -1.58 -13.82
N ALA A 8 22.84 -0.96 -14.99
CA ALA A 8 22.09 0.25 -15.37
C ALA A 8 20.58 0.00 -15.43
N VAL A 9 20.14 -1.16 -15.95
CA VAL A 9 18.72 -1.55 -15.97
C VAL A 9 18.18 -1.74 -14.55
N ARG A 10 18.94 -2.40 -13.67
CA ARG A 10 18.52 -2.59 -12.27
C ARG A 10 18.41 -1.26 -11.53
N GLU A 11 19.36 -0.35 -11.73
CA GLU A 11 19.34 0.99 -11.16
C GLU A 11 18.13 1.79 -11.66
N ALA A 12 17.89 1.79 -12.98
CA ALA A 12 16.73 2.46 -13.56
C ALA A 12 15.41 1.95 -12.97
N SER A 13 15.21 0.62 -12.91
CA SER A 13 14.00 0.04 -12.31
C SER A 13 13.89 0.32 -10.80
N SER A 14 15.01 0.47 -10.10
CA SER A 14 15.01 0.85 -8.68
C SER A 14 14.56 2.29 -8.50
N VAL A 15 15.10 3.22 -9.30
CA VAL A 15 14.73 4.64 -9.27
C VAL A 15 13.26 4.83 -9.64
N GLU A 16 12.78 4.11 -10.66
CA GLU A 16 11.38 4.15 -11.08
C GLU A 16 10.45 3.70 -9.94
N ARG A 17 10.73 2.54 -9.31
CA ARG A 17 9.94 2.06 -8.17
C ARG A 17 9.94 3.03 -7.00
N GLN A 18 11.10 3.62 -6.69
CA GLN A 18 11.23 4.58 -5.59
C GLN A 18 10.46 5.88 -5.90
N THR A 19 10.50 6.34 -7.15
CA THR A 19 9.74 7.51 -7.62
C THR A 19 8.25 7.25 -7.55
N ASN A 20 7.78 6.11 -8.07
CA ASN A 20 6.36 5.73 -8.04
C ASN A 20 5.84 5.60 -6.61
N ARG A 21 6.62 4.98 -5.71
CA ARG A 21 6.26 4.84 -4.30
C ARG A 21 6.17 6.19 -3.60
N TYR A 22 7.16 7.07 -3.79
CA TYR A 22 7.14 8.42 -3.22
C TYR A 22 5.91 9.20 -3.68
N TRP A 23 5.63 9.22 -4.99
CA TRP A 23 4.49 9.97 -5.52
C TRP A 23 3.14 9.36 -5.14
N GLY A 24 3.05 8.03 -5.04
CA GLY A 24 1.87 7.35 -4.50
C GLY A 24 1.56 7.78 -3.07
N LEU A 25 2.59 7.80 -2.21
CA LEU A 25 2.43 8.27 -0.82
C LEU A 25 2.11 9.77 -0.74
N GLU A 26 2.73 10.60 -1.59
CA GLU A 26 2.42 12.04 -1.68
C GLU A 26 0.97 12.28 -2.10
N TYR A 27 0.46 11.50 -3.05
CA TYR A 27 -0.92 11.57 -3.48
C TYR A 27 -1.88 11.20 -2.34
N LEU A 28 -1.63 10.08 -1.67
CA LEU A 28 -2.41 9.66 -0.50
C LEU A 28 -2.35 10.69 0.65
N ARG A 29 -1.19 11.32 0.88
CA ARG A 29 -1.02 12.39 1.87
C ARG A 29 -1.87 13.63 1.57
N ARG A 30 -2.10 13.94 0.29
CA ARG A 30 -2.89 15.09 -0.16
C ARG A 30 -4.39 14.84 -0.16
N ASN A 31 -4.81 13.58 -0.14
CA ASN A 31 -6.21 13.16 -0.12
C ASN A 31 -6.53 12.34 1.16
N PRO A 32 -6.34 12.92 2.36
CA PRO A 32 -6.50 12.18 3.62
C PRO A 32 -7.96 11.81 3.91
N ASP A 33 -8.92 12.52 3.31
CA ASP A 33 -10.35 12.31 3.56
C ASP A 33 -11.00 11.27 2.63
N GLU A 34 -10.28 10.82 1.63
CA GLU A 34 -10.74 9.84 0.65
C GLU A 34 -10.70 8.42 1.24
N VAL A 35 -11.73 7.65 0.90
CA VAL A 35 -11.86 6.23 1.24
C VAL A 35 -11.51 5.42 0.00
N TRP A 36 -10.66 4.41 0.18
CA TRP A 36 -10.11 3.62 -0.92
C TRP A 36 -10.61 2.18 -0.82
N GLU A 37 -11.02 1.60 -1.96
CA GLU A 37 -11.23 0.15 -2.07
C GLU A 37 -9.86 -0.55 -2.08
N ALA A 38 -9.67 -1.45 -1.12
CA ALA A 38 -8.45 -2.23 -0.94
C ALA A 38 -8.73 -3.72 -1.09
N LEU A 39 -7.81 -4.42 -1.78
CA LEU A 39 -7.82 -5.87 -1.94
C LEU A 39 -6.68 -6.50 -1.14
N MET A 40 -6.97 -7.47 -0.28
CA MET A 40 -5.94 -8.25 0.42
C MET A 40 -5.24 -9.20 -0.56
N LEU A 41 -3.94 -8.99 -0.80
CA LEU A 41 -3.18 -9.79 -1.76
C LEU A 41 -2.50 -11.00 -1.12
N ARG A 42 -1.83 -10.80 0.01
CA ARG A 42 -1.06 -11.84 0.72
C ARG A 42 -0.60 -11.38 2.09
N TRP A 43 -0.23 -12.32 2.95
CA TRP A 43 0.48 -12.03 4.19
C TRP A 43 1.95 -11.68 3.94
N LEU A 44 2.41 -10.59 4.54
CA LEU A 44 3.84 -10.28 4.66
C LEU A 44 4.41 -10.92 5.92
N ARG A 45 3.65 -10.85 7.02
CA ARG A 45 3.93 -11.48 8.32
C ARG A 45 2.60 -11.80 9.01
N GLU A 46 2.15 -13.04 8.87
CA GLU A 46 0.87 -13.52 9.39
C GLU A 46 0.82 -13.50 10.92
N ASP A 47 1.92 -13.83 11.59
CA ASP A 47 2.10 -13.78 13.05
C ASP A 47 1.85 -12.38 13.66
N SER A 48 2.02 -11.32 12.86
CA SER A 48 1.83 -9.93 13.28
C SER A 48 0.67 -9.23 12.56
N ASN A 49 -0.19 -10.00 11.88
CA ASN A 49 -1.31 -9.52 11.05
C ASN A 49 -0.90 -8.44 10.05
N LEU A 50 0.31 -8.54 9.48
CA LEU A 50 0.80 -7.60 8.47
C LEU A 50 0.57 -8.19 7.08
N GLY A 51 -0.38 -7.62 6.36
CA GLY A 51 -0.69 -8.01 4.98
C GLY A 51 -0.24 -6.96 3.96
N LEU A 52 -0.17 -7.40 2.71
CA LEU A 52 0.00 -6.56 1.54
C LEU A 52 -1.38 -6.35 0.90
N ILE A 53 -1.75 -5.09 0.73
CA ILE A 53 -3.02 -4.67 0.15
C ILE A 53 -2.76 -3.96 -1.17
N LEU A 54 -3.71 -4.04 -2.09
CA LEU A 54 -3.73 -3.26 -3.32
C LEU A 54 -4.81 -2.20 -3.21
N LEU A 55 -4.45 -0.92 -3.31
CA LEU A 55 -5.43 0.13 -3.60
C LEU A 55 -5.76 0.05 -5.09
N GLU A 56 -6.91 -0.52 -5.43
CA GLU A 56 -7.23 -0.94 -6.81
C GLU A 56 -7.22 0.24 -7.79
N GLU A 57 -7.79 1.38 -7.40
CA GLU A 57 -7.84 2.59 -8.25
C GLU A 57 -6.47 3.19 -8.55
N LEU A 58 -5.52 3.07 -7.62
CA LEU A 58 -4.18 3.66 -7.74
C LEU A 58 -3.14 2.64 -8.24
N GLY A 59 -3.47 1.35 -8.25
CA GLY A 59 -2.52 0.29 -8.55
C GLY A 59 -1.36 0.23 -7.55
N LEU A 60 -1.57 0.69 -6.30
CA LEU A 60 -0.53 0.78 -5.27
C LEU A 60 -0.58 -0.40 -4.31
N GLU A 61 0.52 -1.14 -4.21
CA GLU A 61 0.70 -2.19 -3.21
C GLU A 61 1.33 -1.64 -1.92
N LEU A 62 0.61 -1.77 -0.81
CA LEU A 62 1.00 -1.16 0.47
C LEU A 62 0.83 -2.14 1.63
N ALA A 63 1.65 -1.99 2.67
CA ALA A 63 1.55 -2.82 3.86
C ALA A 63 0.50 -2.26 4.81
N MET A 64 -0.38 -3.12 5.33
CA MET A 64 -1.38 -2.77 6.33
C MET A 64 -1.39 -3.80 7.46
N ARG A 65 -1.56 -3.33 8.69
CA ARG A 65 -1.85 -4.20 9.84
C ARG A 65 -3.34 -4.35 10.02
N PHE A 66 -3.80 -5.58 10.22
CA PHE A 66 -5.20 -5.90 10.42
C PHE A 66 -5.54 -6.09 11.89
N GLY A 67 -6.65 -5.50 12.31
CA GLY A 67 -7.23 -5.66 13.65
C GLY A 67 -8.26 -6.79 13.74
N ARG A 68 -8.69 -7.34 12.61
CA ARG A 68 -9.63 -8.47 12.49
C ARG A 68 -9.04 -9.57 11.61
N SER A 69 -9.67 -10.74 11.64
CA SER A 69 -9.35 -11.80 10.68
C SER A 69 -9.75 -11.37 9.27
N ILE A 70 -8.84 -11.52 8.32
CA ILE A 70 -9.08 -11.22 6.90
C ILE A 70 -8.49 -12.34 6.04
N GLU A 71 -9.15 -12.67 4.95
CA GLU A 71 -8.68 -13.69 4.01
C GLU A 71 -8.04 -13.06 2.76
N ILE A 72 -7.20 -13.83 2.09
CA ILE A 72 -6.62 -13.41 0.81
C ILE A 72 -7.74 -13.33 -0.23
N GLY A 73 -7.81 -12.22 -0.95
CA GLY A 73 -8.86 -11.93 -1.91
C GLY A 73 -10.02 -11.10 -1.34
N ASP A 74 -10.04 -10.85 -0.03
CA ASP A 74 -11.06 -9.98 0.58
C ASP A 74 -10.89 -8.53 0.13
N ARG A 75 -12.04 -7.89 -0.10
CA ARG A 75 -12.16 -6.46 -0.41
C ARG A 75 -12.74 -5.70 0.78
N PHE A 76 -12.19 -4.53 1.06
CA PHE A 76 -12.58 -3.70 2.18
C PHE A 76 -12.20 -2.25 1.93
N GLU A 77 -12.82 -1.35 2.68
CA GLU A 77 -12.56 0.09 2.56
C GLU A 77 -11.52 0.53 3.59
N VAL A 78 -10.58 1.38 3.17
CA VAL A 78 -9.56 1.95 4.04
C VAL A 78 -9.46 3.45 3.89
N LYS A 79 -9.13 4.11 5.00
CA LYS A 79 -8.77 5.53 5.03
C LYS A 79 -7.31 5.67 5.44
N VAL A 80 -6.61 6.61 4.81
CA VAL A 80 -5.23 6.94 5.17
C VAL A 80 -5.27 7.76 6.47
N THR A 81 -4.66 7.26 7.54
CA THR A 81 -4.57 7.99 8.82
C THR A 81 -3.29 8.80 8.93
N HIS A 82 -2.21 8.29 8.34
CA HIS A 82 -0.91 8.96 8.32
C HIS A 82 -0.13 8.55 7.08
N SER A 83 0.50 9.51 6.40
CA SER A 83 1.41 9.26 5.28
C SER A 83 2.60 10.22 5.35
N ASP A 84 3.81 9.66 5.41
CA ASP A 84 5.08 10.38 5.28
C ASP A 84 5.89 9.79 4.11
N PRO A 85 5.82 10.41 2.92
CA PRO A 85 6.53 9.96 1.72
C PRO A 85 8.05 9.99 1.85
N ARG A 86 8.61 10.84 2.73
CA ARG A 86 10.06 10.97 2.91
C ARG A 86 10.62 9.84 3.75
N SER A 87 9.86 9.42 4.75
CA SER A 87 10.23 8.31 5.64
C SER A 87 9.70 6.96 5.16
N ASP A 88 8.98 6.93 4.04
CA ASP A 88 8.32 5.75 3.48
C ASP A 88 7.30 5.08 4.43
N VAL A 89 6.60 5.92 5.21
CA VAL A 89 5.63 5.47 6.22
C VAL A 89 4.21 5.74 5.74
N ILE A 90 3.35 4.74 5.87
CA ILE A 90 1.91 4.91 5.72
C ILE A 90 1.17 4.07 6.75
N GLN A 91 0.05 4.60 7.23
CA GLN A 91 -0.87 3.92 8.12
C GLN A 91 -2.28 4.04 7.57
N PHE A 92 -2.99 2.93 7.68
CA PHE A 92 -4.37 2.80 7.25
C PHE A 92 -5.25 2.48 8.45
N GLN A 93 -6.50 2.90 8.35
CA GLN A 93 -7.58 2.44 9.20
C GLN A 93 -8.68 1.88 8.31
N GLU A 94 -9.15 0.69 8.66
CA GLU A 94 -10.29 0.08 7.99
C GLU A 94 -11.57 0.85 8.34
N VAL A 95 -12.39 1.10 7.33
CA VAL A 95 -13.73 1.70 7.48
C VAL A 95 -14.72 0.57 7.68
N ILE A 96 -15.15 0.36 8.92
CA ILE A 96 -16.19 -0.62 9.24
C ILE A 96 -17.54 0.09 9.12
N LEU A 97 -18.29 -0.20 8.06
CA LEU A 97 -19.70 0.16 8.01
C LEU A 97 -20.42 -0.62 9.11
N GLN A 98 -20.74 0.06 10.21
CA GLN A 98 -21.74 -0.45 11.14
C GLN A 98 -23.08 -0.39 10.40
N ALA A 99 -23.59 -1.55 10.00
CA ALA A 99 -24.98 -1.68 9.62
C ALA A 99 -25.81 -1.23 10.85
N ALA A 100 -26.41 -0.05 10.76
CA ALA A 100 -27.41 0.40 11.73
C ALA A 100 -28.58 -0.60 11.67
N GLU A 101 -28.87 -1.19 12.83
CA GLU A 101 -29.96 -2.12 13.08
C GLU A 101 -31.34 -1.46 12.97
#